data_AF-A0A1S3WXI2-F1
#
_entry.id   AF-A0A1S3WXI2-F1
#
_cell.length_a   1.000
_cell.length_b   1.000
_cell.length_c   1.000
_cell.angle_alpha   90.00
_cell.angle_beta   90.00
_cell.angle_gamma   90.00
#
_symmetry.space_group_name_H-M   'P 1'
#
loop_
_entity.id
_entity.type
_entity.pdbx_description
1 polymer ?
#
loop_
_entity_poly.entity_id
_entity_poly.type
_entity_poly.pdbx_seq_one_letter_code
_entity_poly.pdbx_strand_id
1 'polypeptide(L)'
;MTSNIAESLNAVTKDARELPLVQLLEYMRTLLERWTNKKLLNANGTFTYLGKKYNKELEDNRTLSQKMRVRGSTDYIHTVIDGVKLFIVCLQNKRYSFVQFQLDELPYPHVLAALRHRNESYENHCPSYYTMEILLYTYETPLDPLPDESKWDMPQYIA
;
A
#
# COMPACT_ATOMS: atom_id res chain seq x y z
N MET A 1 -7.83 12.16 -9.39
CA MET A 1 -8.50 11.24 -10.34
C MET A 1 -8.60 9.89 -9.64
N THR A 2 -9.59 9.72 -8.78
CA THR A 2 -9.90 8.43 -8.15
C THR A 2 -10.72 7.65 -9.17
N SER A 3 -10.06 6.87 -10.02
CA SER A 3 -10.79 5.81 -10.73
C SER A 3 -11.40 4.92 -9.64
N ASN A 4 -12.73 4.94 -9.54
CA ASN A 4 -13.44 4.05 -8.63
C ASN A 4 -13.03 2.62 -8.99
N ILE A 5 -12.65 1.81 -8.00
CA ILE A 5 -12.21 0.42 -8.22
C ILE A 5 -13.27 -0.33 -9.06
N ALA A 6 -14.55 -0.06 -8.80
CA ALA A 6 -15.65 -0.61 -9.56
C ALA A 6 -15.61 -0.19 -11.05
N GLU A 7 -15.32 1.07 -11.37
CA GLU A 7 -15.24 1.54 -12.76
C GLU A 7 -14.06 0.89 -13.50
N SER A 8 -12.90 0.77 -12.86
CA SER A 8 -11.73 0.13 -13.47
C SER A 8 -11.97 -1.36 -13.72
N LEU A 9 -12.56 -2.07 -12.75
CA LEU A 9 -12.94 -3.46 -12.91
C LEU A 9 -14.04 -3.64 -13.96
N ASN A 10 -15.03 -2.74 -14.00
CA ASN A 10 -16.09 -2.75 -15.01
C ASN A 10 -15.52 -2.55 -16.42
N ALA A 11 -14.56 -1.65 -16.57
CA ALA A 11 -13.92 -1.39 -17.84
C ALA A 11 -13.11 -2.59 -18.34
N VAL A 12 -12.33 -3.25 -17.48
CA VAL A 12 -11.49 -4.39 -17.89
C VAL A 12 -12.30 -5.67 -18.09
N THR A 13 -13.43 -5.83 -17.41
CA THR A 13 -14.29 -7.03 -17.50
C THR A 13 -15.46 -6.89 -18.46
N LYS A 14 -15.55 -5.76 -19.19
CA LYS A 14 -16.73 -5.40 -19.98
C LYS A 14 -17.18 -6.52 -20.91
N ASP A 15 -16.27 -7.00 -21.76
CA ASP A 15 -16.61 -7.99 -22.80
C ASP A 15 -16.66 -9.41 -22.22
N ALA A 16 -15.90 -9.67 -21.15
CA ALA A 16 -15.88 -10.98 -20.50
C ALA A 16 -17.20 -11.35 -19.80
N ARG A 17 -18.07 -10.37 -19.51
CA ARG A 17 -19.38 -10.58 -18.87
C ARG A 17 -20.37 -11.36 -19.73
N GLU A 18 -20.15 -11.37 -21.04
CA GLU A 18 -20.99 -12.13 -21.97
C GLU A 18 -20.56 -13.60 -22.06
N LEU A 19 -19.43 -13.96 -21.43
CA LEU A 19 -18.92 -15.33 -21.43
C LEU A 19 -19.72 -16.22 -20.45
N PRO A 20 -19.78 -17.54 -20.72
CA PRO A 20 -20.22 -18.52 -19.73
C PRO A 20 -19.44 -18.38 -18.41
N LEU A 21 -20.08 -18.71 -17.29
CA LEU A 21 -19.52 -18.50 -15.94
C LEU A 21 -18.08 -19.04 -15.79
N VAL A 22 -17.83 -20.24 -16.31
CA VAL A 22 -16.51 -20.90 -16.26
C VAL A 22 -15.45 -20.07 -16.98
N GLN A 23 -15.77 -19.59 -18.17
CA GLN A 23 -14.88 -18.76 -18.99
C GLN A 23 -14.68 -17.37 -18.38
N LEU A 24 -15.71 -16.80 -17.76
CA LEU A 24 -15.60 -15.55 -17.02
C LEU A 24 -14.65 -15.68 -15.82
N LEU A 25 -14.77 -16.76 -15.03
CA LEU A 25 -13.87 -17.02 -13.90
C LEU A 25 -12.42 -17.22 -14.36
N GLU A 26 -12.23 -17.95 -15.46
CA GLU A 26 -10.91 -18.17 -16.06
C GLU A 26 -10.31 -16.85 -16.59
N TYR A 27 -11.14 -15.98 -17.19
CA TYR A 27 -10.73 -14.64 -17.59
C TYR A 27 -10.30 -13.78 -16.39
N MET A 28 -11.07 -13.80 -15.29
CA MET A 28 -10.72 -13.08 -14.07
C MET A 28 -9.42 -13.59 -13.46
N ARG A 29 -9.20 -14.90 -13.45
CA ARG A 29 -7.95 -15.53 -13.00
C ARG A 29 -6.75 -15.04 -13.81
N THR A 30 -6.82 -15.10 -15.13
CA THR A 30 -5.72 -14.66 -16.02
C THR A 30 -5.42 -13.16 -15.90
N LEU A 31 -6.44 -12.33 -15.65
CA LEU A 31 -6.24 -10.90 -15.32
C LEU A 31 -5.45 -10.72 -14.03
N LEU A 32 -5.86 -11.41 -12.95
CA LEU A 32 -5.18 -11.35 -11.66
C LEU A 32 -3.75 -11.88 -11.76
N GLU A 33 -3.54 -12.98 -12.51
CA GLU A 33 -2.22 -13.56 -12.75
C GLU A 33 -1.30 -12.55 -13.46
N ARG A 34 -1.80 -11.92 -14.54
CA ARG A 34 -1.05 -10.89 -15.26
C ARG A 34 -0.69 -9.70 -14.37
N TRP A 35 -1.61 -9.25 -13.53
CA TRP A 35 -1.35 -8.14 -12.60
C TRP A 35 -0.37 -8.53 -11.50
N THR A 36 -0.52 -9.71 -10.91
CA THR A 36 0.37 -10.25 -9.87
C THR A 36 1.79 -10.42 -10.41
N ASN A 37 1.94 -11.04 -11.59
CA ASN A 37 3.24 -11.19 -12.26
C ASN A 37 3.90 -9.83 -12.55
N LYS A 38 3.12 -8.86 -13.03
CA LYS A 38 3.63 -7.49 -13.23
C LYS A 38 4.09 -6.86 -11.92
N LYS A 39 3.39 -7.08 -10.82
CA LYS A 39 3.76 -6.55 -9.49
C LYS A 39 5.01 -7.25 -8.95
N LEU A 40 5.10 -8.57 -9.08
CA LEU A 40 6.27 -9.37 -8.70
C LEU A 40 7.53 -8.93 -9.45
N LEU A 41 7.45 -8.75 -10.77
CA LEU A 41 8.58 -8.27 -11.57
C LEU A 41 9.07 -6.88 -11.12
N ASN A 42 8.14 -5.98 -10.81
CA ASN A 42 8.49 -4.66 -10.27
C ASN A 42 9.12 -4.75 -8.88
N ALA A 43 8.62 -5.67 -8.05
CA ALA A 43 9.16 -5.91 -6.72
C ALA A 43 10.59 -6.48 -6.80
N ASN A 44 10.83 -7.52 -7.60
CA ASN A 44 12.17 -8.11 -7.81
C ASN A 44 13.19 -7.10 -8.35
N GLY A 45 12.76 -6.10 -9.12
CA GLY A 45 13.62 -5.01 -9.61
C GLY A 45 13.85 -3.86 -8.63
N THR A 46 13.33 -3.95 -7.39
CA THR A 46 13.40 -2.89 -6.37
C THR A 46 14.26 -3.36 -5.19
N PHE A 47 15.28 -2.58 -4.83
CA PHE A 47 16.24 -2.91 -3.75
C PHE A 47 16.13 -1.98 -2.53
N THR A 48 15.00 -1.30 -2.38
CA THR A 48 14.72 -0.39 -1.24
C THR A 48 13.97 -1.12 -0.13
N TYR A 49 13.92 -0.57 1.09
CA TYR A 49 13.17 -1.18 2.20
C TYR A 49 11.67 -1.25 1.91
N LEU A 50 11.10 -0.17 1.36
CA LEU A 50 9.71 -0.10 0.92
C LEU A 50 9.59 -0.32 -0.60
N GLY A 51 8.39 -0.69 -1.05
CA GLY A 51 8.06 -0.71 -2.48
C GLY A 51 8.35 0.64 -3.17
N LYS A 52 8.81 0.60 -4.43
CA LYS A 52 9.34 1.75 -5.20
C LYS A 52 8.50 3.03 -5.09
N LYS A 53 7.17 2.92 -5.17
CA LYS A 53 6.24 4.06 -5.06
C LYS A 53 6.36 4.72 -3.68
N TYR A 54 6.20 3.93 -2.62
CA TYR A 54 6.19 4.40 -1.24
C TYR A 54 7.57 4.86 -0.78
N ASN A 55 8.64 4.21 -1.24
CA ASN A 55 9.99 4.67 -0.98
C ASN A 55 10.23 6.07 -1.58
N LYS A 56 9.76 6.32 -2.81
CA LYS A 56 9.88 7.65 -3.43
C LYS A 56 9.11 8.70 -2.64
N GLU A 57 7.86 8.41 -2.29
CA GLU A 57 7.01 9.33 -1.52
C GLU A 57 7.62 9.63 -0.14
N LEU A 58 8.20 8.62 0.51
CA LEU A 58 8.90 8.78 1.77
C LEU A 58 10.14 9.68 1.64
N GLU A 59 10.95 9.51 0.59
CA GLU A 59 12.12 10.36 0.34
C GLU A 59 11.73 11.81 0.01
N ASP A 60 10.63 12.01 -0.73
CA ASP A 60 10.06 13.34 -0.95
C ASP A 60 9.63 13.97 0.38
N ASN A 61 8.93 13.20 1.23
CA ASN A 61 8.52 13.66 2.56
C ASN A 61 9.71 13.96 3.47
N ARG A 62 10.77 13.15 3.39
CA ARG A 62 12.02 13.35 4.12
C ARG A 62 12.68 14.65 3.70
N THR A 63 12.73 14.93 2.40
CA THR A 63 13.26 16.19 1.85
C THR A 63 12.47 17.39 2.36
N LEU A 64 11.15 17.32 2.41
CA LEU A 64 10.30 18.37 2.97
C LEU A 64 10.55 18.58 4.47
N SER A 65 10.68 17.49 5.23
CA SER A 65 10.93 17.53 6.67
C SER A 65 12.21 18.30 7.04
N GLN A 66 13.20 18.33 6.14
CA GLN A 66 14.49 18.95 6.41
C GLN A 66 14.38 20.45 6.71
N LYS A 67 13.40 21.12 6.09
CA LYS A 67 13.16 22.56 6.20
C LYS A 67 12.42 22.96 7.49
N MET A 68 11.87 21.98 8.21
CA MET A 68 11.04 22.22 9.39
C MET A 68 11.89 22.30 10.66
N ARG A 69 11.46 23.15 11.61
CA ARG A 69 12.05 23.24 12.95
C ARG A 69 11.19 22.45 13.93
N VAL A 70 11.83 21.84 14.93
CA VAL A 70 11.13 21.02 15.92
C VAL A 70 11.47 21.53 17.31
N ARG A 71 10.45 21.61 18.17
CA ARG A 71 10.59 21.82 19.61
C ARG A 71 9.96 20.65 20.35
N GLY A 72 10.76 19.91 21.10
CA GLY A 72 10.24 18.91 22.04
C GLY A 72 9.47 19.60 23.17
N SER A 73 8.26 19.12 23.45
CA SER A 73 7.50 19.50 24.65
C SER A 73 7.60 18.44 25.74
N THR A 74 7.60 17.18 25.33
CA THR A 74 7.92 16.00 26.14
C THR A 74 8.74 15.04 25.29
N ASP A 75 9.11 13.88 25.83
CA ASP A 75 9.77 12.84 25.05
C ASP A 75 8.96 12.47 23.80
N TYR A 76 7.63 12.39 23.90
CA TYR A 76 6.78 11.89 22.82
C TYR A 76 6.03 12.97 22.04
N ILE A 77 5.89 14.18 22.60
CA ILE A 77 5.13 15.29 22.01
C ILE A 77 6.08 16.35 21.46
N HIS A 78 5.94 16.62 20.16
CA HIS A 78 6.77 17.57 19.43
C HIS A 78 5.90 18.61 18.75
N THR A 79 6.33 19.87 18.84
CA THR A 79 5.78 20.97 18.05
C THR A 79 6.68 21.16 16.84
N VAL A 80 6.15 20.89 15.65
CA VAL A 80 6.82 21.05 14.36
C VAL A 80 6.38 22.37 13.73
N ILE A 81 7.36 23.20 13.40
CA ILE A 81 7.20 24.52 12.79
C ILE A 81 7.50 24.39 11.29
N ASP A 82 6.49 24.62 10.47
CA ASP A 82 6.55 24.56 9.02
C ASP A 82 6.06 25.90 8.45
N GLY A 83 7.03 26.77 8.15
CA GLY A 83 6.78 28.18 7.86
C GLY A 83 6.12 28.88 9.04
N VAL A 84 4.88 29.35 8.84
CA VAL A 84 4.07 30.03 9.86
C VAL A 84 3.12 29.09 10.61
N LYS A 85 3.02 27.83 10.18
CA LYS A 85 2.11 26.83 10.75
C LYS A 85 2.81 26.01 11.82
N LEU A 86 2.05 25.68 12.87
CA LEU A 86 2.48 24.82 13.96
C LEU A 86 1.69 23.52 13.92
N PHE A 87 2.40 22.40 14.07
CA PHE A 87 1.85 21.05 14.06
C PHE A 87 2.24 20.34 15.34
N ILE A 88 1.31 19.58 15.92
CA ILE A 88 1.56 18.78 17.12
C ILE A 88 1.67 17.31 16.68
N VAL A 89 2.81 16.70 16.98
CA VAL A 89 3.13 15.31 16.63
C VAL A 89 3.33 14.53 17.93
N CYS A 90 2.50 13.51 18.16
CA CYS A 90 2.65 12.58 19.27
C CYS A 90 3.10 11.21 18.73
N LEU A 91 4.36 10.87 18.97
CA LEU A 91 4.98 9.65 18.42
C LEU A 91 4.52 8.36 19.13
N GLN A 92 4.20 8.43 20.43
CA GLN A 92 3.82 7.26 21.25
C GLN A 92 2.56 6.57 20.73
N ASN A 93 1.54 7.36 20.38
CA ASN A 93 0.24 6.83 19.94
C ASN A 93 0.04 6.95 18.43
N LYS A 94 1.11 7.27 17.66
CA LYS A 94 1.03 7.61 16.23
C LYS A 94 -0.11 8.61 15.92
N ARG A 95 -0.33 9.56 16.84
CA ARG A 95 -1.40 10.57 16.74
C ARG A 95 -0.80 11.89 16.29
N TYR A 96 -1.36 12.44 15.22
CA TYR A 96 -0.88 13.67 14.60
C TYR A 96 -2.03 14.67 14.53
N SER A 97 -1.73 15.97 14.58
CA SER A 97 -2.73 17.05 14.56
C SER A 97 -3.66 17.03 13.34
N PHE A 98 -3.34 16.26 12.30
CA PHE A 98 -4.21 15.98 11.14
C PHE A 98 -4.48 14.47 11.03
N VAL A 99 -5.47 13.99 11.80
CA VAL A 99 -5.98 12.60 11.76
C VAL A 99 -6.60 12.25 10.39
N GLN A 100 -6.93 13.26 9.57
CA GLN A 100 -7.73 13.09 8.35
C GLN A 100 -6.95 12.53 7.14
N PHE A 101 -5.64 12.36 7.27
CA PHE A 101 -4.75 11.95 6.18
C PHE A 101 -4.10 10.57 6.41
N GLN A 102 -4.62 9.79 7.35
CA GLN A 102 -4.03 8.51 7.76
C GLN A 102 -4.33 7.34 6.80
N LEU A 103 -4.89 7.58 5.61
CA LEU A 103 -5.31 6.51 4.68
C LEU A 103 -4.14 5.65 4.19
N ASP A 104 -3.00 6.28 3.90
CA ASP A 104 -1.81 5.56 3.43
C ASP A 104 -0.89 5.17 4.60
N GLU A 105 -1.17 5.56 5.84
CA GLU A 105 -0.37 5.28 7.06
C GLU A 105 1.15 5.57 6.96
N LEU A 106 1.61 6.20 5.87
CA LEU A 106 3.00 6.55 5.62
C LEU A 106 3.39 7.80 6.45
N PRO A 107 4.59 7.84 7.04
CA PRO A 107 5.04 9.01 7.79
C PRO A 107 5.03 10.29 6.94
N TYR A 108 4.22 11.25 7.37
CA TYR A 108 4.19 12.60 6.80
C TYR A 108 5.49 13.37 7.12
N PRO A 109 5.80 14.45 6.36
CA PRO A 109 6.98 15.27 6.60
C PRO A 109 7.13 15.75 8.04
N HIS A 110 6.03 16.12 8.71
CA HIS A 110 6.06 16.58 10.10
C HIS A 110 6.43 15.44 11.08
N VAL A 111 5.96 14.22 10.82
CA VAL A 111 6.33 13.03 11.60
C VAL A 111 7.82 12.75 11.42
N LEU A 112 8.31 12.77 10.18
CA LEU A 112 9.73 12.59 9.86
C LEU A 112 10.60 13.67 10.49
N ALA A 113 10.12 14.91 10.57
CA ALA A 113 10.83 15.99 11.25
C ALA A 113 11.00 15.70 12.75
N ALA A 114 9.95 15.22 13.42
CA ALA A 114 9.97 14.84 14.83
C ALA A 114 10.87 13.61 15.08
N LEU A 115 10.81 12.59 14.22
CA LEU A 115 11.70 11.42 14.30
C LEU A 115 13.17 11.79 14.14
N ARG A 116 13.47 12.66 13.16
CA ARG A 116 14.82 13.23 12.98
C ARG A 116 15.29 13.96 14.23
N HIS A 117 14.42 14.72 14.89
CA HIS A 117 14.76 15.44 16.13
C HIS A 117 15.15 14.47 17.26
N ARG A 118 14.58 13.27 17.30
CA ARG A 118 14.91 12.20 18.25
C ARG A 118 16.03 11.26 17.77
N ASN A 119 16.55 11.46 16.56
CA ASN A 119 17.48 10.52 15.91
C ASN A 119 16.91 9.09 15.80
N GLU A 120 15.60 8.97 15.55
CA GLU A 120 14.89 7.70 15.39
C GLU A 120 14.65 7.36 13.91
N SER A 121 14.68 6.07 13.59
CA SER A 121 14.34 5.57 12.25
C SER A 121 12.83 5.64 12.00
N TYR A 122 12.44 5.87 10.74
CA TYR A 122 11.05 5.84 10.32
C TYR A 122 10.48 4.42 10.20
N GLU A 123 11.31 3.38 10.19
CA GLU A 123 10.92 2.01 9.87
C GLU A 123 9.79 1.49 10.79
N ASN A 124 9.85 1.83 12.09
CA ASN A 124 8.81 1.46 13.08
C ASN A 124 7.50 2.27 12.92
N HIS A 125 7.53 3.31 12.09
CA HIS A 125 6.41 4.19 11.79
C HIS A 125 5.78 3.91 10.43
N CYS A 126 6.38 3.06 9.61
CA CYS A 126 5.80 2.57 8.37
C CYS A 126 5.07 1.25 8.61
N PRO A 127 3.89 1.04 7.99
CA PRO A 127 3.25 -0.27 8.00
C PRO A 127 4.07 -1.34 7.28
N SER A 128 4.05 -2.56 7.81
CA SER A 128 4.81 -3.69 7.25
C SER A 128 4.34 -4.10 5.85
N TYR A 129 3.06 -3.86 5.49
CA TYR A 129 2.52 -4.25 4.18
C TYR A 129 3.08 -3.44 3.00
N TYR A 130 3.86 -2.38 3.25
CA TYR A 130 4.63 -1.69 2.22
C TYR A 130 6.07 -2.18 2.07
N THR A 131 6.53 -3.04 2.98
CA THR A 131 7.89 -3.58 2.93
C THR A 131 8.07 -4.47 1.71
N MET A 132 9.28 -4.46 1.16
CA MET A 132 9.61 -5.30 0.01
C MET A 132 9.42 -6.78 0.29
N GLU A 133 9.74 -7.24 1.50
CA GLU A 133 9.55 -8.61 1.95
C GLU A 133 8.08 -9.04 1.83
N ILE A 134 7.16 -8.27 2.40
CA ILE A 134 5.72 -8.59 2.37
C ILE A 134 5.16 -8.48 0.96
N LEU A 135 5.62 -7.51 0.15
CA LEU A 135 5.21 -7.39 -1.24
C LEU A 135 5.64 -8.60 -2.07
N LEU A 136 6.87 -9.08 -1.90
CA LEU A 136 7.36 -10.28 -2.59
C LEU A 136 6.55 -11.51 -2.18
N TYR A 137 6.41 -11.74 -0.88
CA TYR A 137 5.62 -12.85 -0.35
C TYR A 137 4.17 -12.85 -0.87
N THR A 138 3.53 -11.67 -0.92
CA THR A 138 2.16 -11.53 -1.40
C THR A 138 2.01 -11.89 -2.88
N TYR A 139 2.99 -11.54 -3.72
CA TYR A 139 2.91 -11.74 -5.17
C TYR A 139 3.60 -13.02 -5.67
N GLU A 140 4.31 -13.75 -4.82
CA GLU A 140 4.95 -15.02 -5.17
C GLU A 140 3.95 -16.17 -5.30
N THR A 141 2.78 -16.07 -4.65
CA THR A 141 1.76 -17.12 -4.68
C THR A 141 1.17 -17.25 -6.09
N PRO A 142 1.32 -18.41 -6.77
CA PRO A 142 0.73 -18.63 -8.08
C PRO A 142 -0.81 -18.74 -7.99
N LEU A 143 -1.50 -18.37 -9.06
CA LEU A 143 -2.94 -18.55 -9.19
C LEU A 143 -3.23 -19.82 -9.99
N ASP A 144 -3.67 -20.87 -9.31
CA ASP A 144 -3.93 -22.16 -9.94
C ASP A 144 -5.06 -22.09 -10.99
N PRO A 145 -4.89 -22.74 -12.15
CA PRO A 145 -5.95 -22.82 -13.16
C PRO A 145 -7.16 -23.57 -12.64
N LEU A 146 -8.33 -23.21 -13.15
CA LEU A 146 -9.52 -24.02 -12.91
C LEU A 146 -9.28 -25.43 -13.46
N PRO A 147 -9.60 -26.48 -12.68
CA PRO A 147 -9.51 -27.84 -13.19
C PRO A 147 -10.51 -28.03 -14.33
N ASP A 148 -10.24 -29.00 -15.20
CA ASP A 148 -11.17 -29.39 -16.26
C ASP A 148 -12.54 -29.76 -15.67
N GLU A 149 -13.64 -29.43 -16.36
CA GLU A 149 -15.00 -29.70 -15.90
C GLU A 149 -15.24 -31.19 -15.59
N SER A 150 -14.55 -32.10 -16.31
CA SER A 150 -14.64 -33.54 -16.06
C SER A 150 -14.08 -33.97 -14.69
N LYS A 151 -13.31 -33.11 -14.02
CA LYS A 151 -12.71 -33.34 -12.71
C LYS A 151 -13.47 -32.66 -11.57
N TRP A 152 -14.62 -32.04 -11.85
CA TRP A 152 -15.38 -31.34 -10.84
C TRP A 152 -16.21 -32.33 -10.02
N ASP A 153 -16.07 -32.27 -8.69
CA ASP A 153 -16.92 -33.01 -7.76
C ASP A 153 -18.31 -32.36 -7.73
N MET A 154 -19.17 -32.74 -8.67
CA MET A 154 -20.54 -32.25 -8.74
C MET A 154 -21.38 -32.87 -7.61
N PRO A 155 -22.00 -32.06 -6.73
CA PRO A 155 -22.92 -32.58 -5.73
C PRO A 155 -24.07 -33.33 -6.42
N GLN A 156 -24.39 -34.53 -5.94
CA GLN A 156 -25.44 -35.38 -6.51
C GLN A 156 -26.86 -34.78 -6.42
N TYR A 157 -27.03 -33.66 -5.71
CA TYR A 157 -28.30 -32.98 -5.53
C TYR A 157 -28.20 -31.50 -5.89
N ILE A 158 -28.73 -31.16 -7.07
CA ILE A 158 -29.21 -29.82 -7.39
C ILE A 158 -30.70 -30.02 -7.71
N ALA A 159 -31.56 -29.76 -6.72
CA ALA A 159 -33.02 -29.82 -6.85
C ALA A 159 -33.58 -28.48 -7.30
#